data_AF-A0A1M5HYG5-F1
#
_entry.id   AF-A0A1M5HYG5-F1
#
_cell.length_a   1.000
_cell.length_b   1.000
_cell.length_c   1.000
_cell.angle_alpha   90.00
_cell.angle_beta   90.00
_cell.angle_gamma   90.00
#
_symmetry.space_group_name_H-M   'P 1'
#
loop_
_entity.id
_entity.type
_entity.pdbx_description
1 polymer ?
#
loop_
_entity_poly.entity_id
_entity_poly.type
_entity_poly.pdbx_seq_one_letter_code
_entity_poly.pdbx_strand_id
1 'polypeptide(L)'
;MTEKDELLAELREILEEVKVDPPSKYLSAKRVEIEYGISAKTILNRSNLPVKHKRYIPSVHLKGGRKKYFERKVIERLIKHRG
;
A
#
# COMPACT_ATOMS: atom_id res chain seq x y z
N MET A 1 -12.76 17.52 32.91
CA MET A 1 -12.27 16.50 31.97
C MET A 1 -11.24 15.67 32.68
N THR A 2 -11.11 14.38 32.33
CA THR A 2 -9.99 13.57 32.82
C THR A 2 -8.77 13.78 31.94
N GLU A 3 -7.57 13.55 32.47
CA GLU A 3 -6.30 13.59 31.70
C GLU A 3 -6.37 12.76 30.40
N LYS A 4 -7.10 11.63 30.45
CA LYS A 4 -7.38 10.78 29.30
C LYS A 4 -8.19 11.49 28.20
N ASP A 5 -9.14 12.34 28.59
CA ASP A 5 -9.98 13.07 27.63
C ASP A 5 -9.18 14.17 26.93
N GLU A 6 -8.24 14.80 27.65
CA GLU A 6 -7.32 15.82 27.11
C GLU A 6 -6.36 15.19 26.09
N LEU A 7 -5.74 14.05 26.43
CA LEU A 7 -4.90 13.29 25.50
C LEU A 7 -5.65 12.84 24.26
N LEU A 8 -6.93 12.42 24.41
CA LEU A 8 -7.76 12.01 23.27
C LEU A 8 -8.11 13.18 22.36
N ALA A 9 -8.29 14.39 22.90
CA ALA A 9 -8.55 15.59 22.12
C ALA A 9 -7.31 15.98 21.30
N GLU A 10 -6.14 16.00 21.94
CA GLU A 10 -4.86 16.34 21.32
C GLU A 10 -4.49 15.36 20.19
N LEU A 11 -4.73 14.06 20.40
CA LEU A 11 -4.49 13.04 19.37
C LEU A 11 -5.41 13.21 18.14
N ARG A 12 -6.65 13.64 18.35
CA ARG A 12 -7.61 13.91 17.25
C ARG A 12 -7.21 15.13 16.46
N GLU A 13 -6.78 16.19 17.13
CA GLU A 13 -6.30 17.42 16.49
C GLU A 13 -5.07 17.13 15.61
N ILE A 14 -4.09 16.39 16.13
CA ILE A 14 -2.93 15.93 15.36
C ILE A 14 -3.37 15.09 14.15
N LEU A 15 -4.32 14.17 14.32
CA LEU A 15 -4.81 13.35 13.20
C LEU A 15 -5.53 14.17 12.13
N GLU A 16 -6.27 15.21 12.52
CA GLU A 16 -6.92 16.13 11.59
C GLU A 16 -5.92 17.03 10.87
N GLU A 17 -4.90 17.53 11.58
CA GLU A 17 -3.83 18.36 11.00
C GLU A 17 -3.01 17.58 9.97
N VAL A 18 -2.75 16.29 10.25
CA VAL A 18 -1.96 15.44 9.36
C VAL A 18 -2.73 15.08 8.07
N LYS A 19 -4.04 15.38 7.94
CA LYS A 19 -4.89 15.12 6.77
C LYS A 19 -4.41 13.89 5.98
N VAL A 20 -4.34 12.75 6.65
CA VAL A 20 -3.91 11.52 5.99
C VAL A 20 -5.05 11.14 5.04
N ASP A 21 -4.92 11.52 3.77
CA ASP A 21 -5.78 10.98 2.73
C ASP A 21 -5.82 9.46 2.93
N PRO A 22 -7.02 8.85 2.93
CA PRO A 22 -7.13 7.43 3.13
C PRO A 22 -6.18 6.73 2.14
N PRO A 23 -5.36 5.78 2.61
CA PRO A 23 -4.27 5.26 1.82
C PRO A 23 -4.83 4.69 0.51
N SER A 24 -4.29 5.15 -0.62
CA SER A 24 -4.78 4.76 -1.94
C SER A 24 -4.93 3.24 -2.06
N LYS A 25 -6.08 2.81 -2.60
CA LYS A 25 -6.35 1.40 -2.91
C LYS A 25 -5.28 0.79 -3.83
N TYR A 26 -4.75 1.61 -4.75
CA TYR A 26 -3.78 1.18 -5.76
C TYR A 26 -2.44 1.91 -5.58
N LEU A 27 -1.35 1.17 -5.71
CA LEU A 27 0.01 1.66 -5.51
C LEU A 27 0.84 1.43 -6.77
N SER A 28 1.66 2.40 -7.13
CA SER A 28 2.71 2.16 -8.13
C SER A 28 3.79 1.25 -7.54
N ALA A 29 4.60 0.61 -8.39
CA ALA A 29 5.72 -0.21 -7.92
C ALA A 29 6.69 0.57 -6.99
N LYS A 30 6.92 1.86 -7.27
CA LYS A 30 7.76 2.73 -6.44
C LYS A 30 7.13 2.99 -5.07
N ARG A 31 5.81 3.21 -5.01
CA ARG A 31 5.07 3.34 -3.73
C ARG A 31 5.12 2.05 -2.92
N VAL A 32 5.02 0.89 -3.58
CA VAL A 32 5.16 -0.40 -2.89
C VAL A 32 6.55 -0.55 -2.25
N GLU A 33 7.61 -0.15 -2.95
CA GLU A 33 8.96 -0.18 -2.41
C GLU A 33 9.14 0.74 -1.19
N ILE A 34 8.63 1.96 -1.26
CA ILE A 34 8.70 2.93 -0.17
C ILE A 34 7.90 2.44 1.06
N GLU A 35 6.68 1.96 0.85
CA GLU A 35 5.77 1.65 1.96
C GLU A 35 6.02 0.26 2.58
N TYR A 36 6.59 -0.68 1.82
CA TYR A 36 6.69 -2.08 2.24
C TYR A 36 8.09 -2.69 2.11
N GLY A 37 9.08 -1.94 1.62
CA GLY A 37 10.45 -2.43 1.42
C GLY A 37 10.60 -3.50 0.34
N ILE A 38 9.55 -3.76 -0.46
CA ILE A 38 9.64 -4.71 -1.59
C ILE A 38 10.12 -3.95 -2.82
N SER A 39 11.32 -4.27 -3.30
CA SER A 39 11.88 -3.64 -4.51
C SER A 39 10.88 -3.55 -5.67
N ALA A 40 10.76 -2.37 -6.28
CA ALA A 40 9.87 -2.14 -7.40
C ALA A 40 10.15 -3.10 -8.56
N LYS A 41 11.41 -3.44 -8.81
CA LYS A 41 11.84 -4.41 -9.83
C LYS A 41 11.25 -5.80 -9.54
N THR A 42 11.25 -6.23 -8.28
CA THR A 42 10.69 -7.53 -7.87
C THR A 42 9.19 -7.58 -8.14
N ILE A 43 8.45 -6.55 -7.75
CA ILE A 43 7.01 -6.44 -7.97
C ILE A 43 6.69 -6.50 -9.48
N LEU A 44 7.40 -5.71 -10.29
CA LEU A 44 7.20 -5.65 -11.74
C LEU A 44 7.50 -7.01 -12.40
N ASN A 45 8.61 -7.65 -12.05
CA ASN A 45 8.96 -8.96 -12.58
C ASN A 45 7.91 -10.01 -12.23
N ARG A 46 7.42 -10.01 -10.98
CA ARG A 46 6.36 -10.94 -10.54
C ARG A 46 5.03 -10.70 -11.24
N SER A 47 4.74 -9.45 -11.61
CA SER A 47 3.54 -9.09 -12.39
C SER A 47 3.58 -9.52 -13.85
N ASN A 48 4.77 -9.92 -14.35
CA ASN A 48 4.94 -10.46 -15.70
C ASN A 48 4.92 -12.00 -15.72
N LEU A 49 4.79 -12.66 -14.57
CA LEU A 49 4.69 -14.12 -14.51
C LEU A 49 3.32 -14.59 -15.02
N PRO A 50 3.18 -15.85 -15.46
CA PRO A 50 1.88 -16.44 -15.78
C PRO A 50 0.93 -16.37 -14.58
N VAL A 51 -0.36 -16.13 -14.81
CA VAL A 51 -1.37 -15.97 -13.74
C VAL A 51 -1.42 -17.18 -12.79
N LYS A 52 -1.17 -18.39 -13.31
CA LYS A 52 -1.12 -19.64 -12.52
C LYS A 52 0.15 -19.80 -11.68
N HIS A 53 1.15 -18.93 -11.86
CA HIS A 53 2.42 -19.04 -11.17
C HIS A 53 2.26 -18.63 -9.69
N LYS A 54 2.79 -19.43 -8.75
CA LYS A 54 2.65 -19.23 -7.29
C LYS A 54 3.08 -17.86 -6.78
N ARG A 55 4.01 -17.20 -7.48
CA ARG A 55 4.56 -15.86 -7.17
C ARG A 55 3.97 -14.74 -8.02
N TYR A 56 2.95 -15.00 -8.83
CA TYR A 56 2.31 -13.98 -9.65
C TYR A 56 1.69 -12.88 -8.78
N ILE A 57 1.88 -11.63 -9.17
CA ILE A 57 1.27 -10.47 -8.50
C ILE A 57 0.35 -9.77 -9.50
N PRO A 58 -0.97 -9.76 -9.27
CA PRO A 58 -1.91 -9.02 -10.09
C PRO A 58 -1.56 -7.53 -10.17
N SER A 59 -1.69 -6.98 -11.37
CA SER A 59 -1.52 -5.54 -11.63
C SER A 59 -2.60 -5.02 -12.57
N VAL A 60 -2.95 -3.75 -12.42
CA VAL A 60 -3.89 -3.04 -13.30
C VAL A 60 -3.23 -1.82 -13.93
N HIS A 61 -3.74 -1.39 -15.09
CA HIS A 61 -3.42 -0.09 -15.66
C HIS A 61 -4.60 0.84 -15.36
N LEU A 62 -4.33 1.99 -14.75
CA LEU A 62 -5.37 3.02 -14.57
C LEU A 62 -5.56 3.79 -15.88
N LYS A 63 -6.78 4.30 -16.11
CA LYS A 63 -7.19 4.95 -17.36
C LYS A 63 -6.16 5.99 -17.81
N GLY A 64 -5.68 5.87 -19.06
CA GLY A 64 -4.72 6.78 -19.68
C GLY A 64 -3.24 6.55 -19.29
N GLY A 65 -2.93 5.56 -18.45
CA GLY A 65 -1.57 5.30 -17.99
C GLY A 65 -0.95 4.01 -18.55
N ARG A 66 0.35 4.07 -18.87
CA ARG A 66 1.18 2.88 -19.14
C ARG A 66 1.77 2.24 -17.88
N LYS A 67 1.60 2.89 -16.72
CA LYS A 67 2.15 2.43 -15.45
C LYS A 67 1.28 1.33 -14.87
N LYS A 68 1.93 0.26 -14.39
CA LYS A 68 1.29 -0.79 -13.59
C LYS A 68 1.04 -0.30 -12.17
N TYR A 69 -0.14 -0.61 -11.67
CA TYR A 69 -0.57 -0.37 -10.31
C TYR A 69 -0.97 -1.68 -9.63
N PHE A 70 -0.78 -1.74 -8.32
CA PHE A 70 -0.92 -2.93 -7.49
C PHE A 70 -1.92 -2.65 -6.39
N GLU A 71 -2.86 -3.57 -6.17
CA GLU A 71 -3.83 -3.42 -5.10
C GLU A 71 -3.16 -3.58 -3.74
N ARG A 72 -3.35 -2.59 -2.86
CA ARG A 72 -2.74 -2.53 -1.53
C ARG A 72 -2.97 -3.82 -0.73
N LYS A 73 -4.21 -4.29 -0.66
CA LYS A 73 -4.58 -5.53 0.07
C LYS A 73 -3.88 -6.79 -0.46
N VAL A 74 -3.48 -6.81 -1.73
CA VAL A 74 -2.71 -7.94 -2.29
C VAL A 74 -1.27 -7.86 -1.79
N ILE A 75 -0.67 -6.67 -1.81
CA ILE A 75 0.69 -6.44 -1.30
C ILE A 75 0.79 -6.74 0.19
N GLU A 76 -0.16 -6.25 0.99
CA GLU A 76 -0.22 -6.52 2.43
C GLU A 76 -0.27 -8.03 2.74
N ARG A 77 -1.09 -8.80 2.01
CA ARG A 77 -1.15 -10.27 2.16
C ARG A 77 0.19 -10.95 1.86
N LEU A 78 0.92 -10.49 0.84
CA LEU A 78 2.23 -11.05 0.48
C LEU A 78 3.28 -10.86 1.58
N ILE A 79 3.15 -9.79 2.38
CA ILE A 79 4.07 -9.47 3.46
C ILE A 79 3.68 -10.20 4.74
N LYS A 80 2.39 -10.24 5.06
CA LYS A 80 1.89 -10.98 6.23
C LYS A 80 2.22 -12.46 6.20
N HIS A 81 2.34 -13.07 5.01
CA HIS A 81 2.77 -14.46 4.86
C HIS A 81 4.29 -14.69 4.92
N ARG A 82 5.09 -13.65 5.21
CA ARG A 82 6.55 -13.76 5.39
C ARG A 82 7.02 -13.62 6.85
N GLY A 83 6.12 -13.30 7.78
CA GLY A 83 6.33 -13.40 9.22
C GLY A 83 5.60 -14.62 9.76
#